data_AF-L7JI61-F1
#
_entry.id   AF-L7JI61-F1
#
_cell.length_a   1.000
_cell.length_b   1.000
_cell.length_c   1.000
_cell.angle_alpha   90.00
_cell.angle_beta   90.00
_cell.angle_gamma   90.00
#
_symmetry.space_group_name_H-M   'P 1'
#
loop_
_entity.id
_entity.type
_entity.pdbx_description
1 polymer ?
#
loop_
_entity_poly.entity_id
_entity_poly.type
_entity_poly.pdbx_seq_one_letter_code
_entity_poly.pdbx_strand_id
1 'polypeptide(L)'
;MSKSQNLLRTEPVPDQTVPTMEPSQNGPIIKLHWQVENRNELNGSRAQSILWLLEELEVPYELEIYHRGPDMLAPPELTKIHPLGKSPVITIETPGSGKAPIVLAETGFITQYMTEHFGNDKTLVPKRWKEGSEGLIGGETEEYMRCQHLLHYVEGSFMPYMLMNLVLN
;
A
#
# COMPACT_ATOMS: atom_id res chain seq x y z
N MET A 1 9.04 40.13 32.36
CA MET A 1 7.66 39.60 32.38
C MET A 1 6.87 40.44 31.38
N SER A 2 6.24 39.97 30.31
CA SER A 2 5.65 38.68 29.97
C SER A 2 5.80 38.42 28.46
N LYS A 3 6.06 37.16 28.07
CA LYS A 3 6.21 36.72 26.68
C LYS A 3 4.84 36.41 26.06
N SER A 4 4.68 36.83 24.81
CA SER A 4 3.99 36.19 23.68
C SER A 4 2.79 35.25 23.99
N GLN A 5 1.60 35.66 23.56
CA GLN A 5 0.52 34.74 23.20
C GLN A 5 0.05 35.07 21.78
N ASN A 6 0.83 34.65 20.77
CA ASN A 6 0.28 34.45 19.45
C ASN A 6 -0.50 33.13 19.47
N LEU A 7 -1.82 33.23 19.63
CA LEU A 7 -2.76 32.17 19.31
C LEU A 7 -2.59 31.86 17.82
N LEU A 8 -1.92 30.75 17.50
CA LEU A 8 -2.00 30.14 16.18
C LEU A 8 -3.46 29.72 15.98
N ARG A 9 -4.22 30.55 15.26
CA ARG A 9 -5.46 30.11 14.63
C ARG A 9 -5.06 29.01 13.65
N THR A 10 -5.46 27.79 13.95
CA THR A 10 -5.45 26.70 12.97
C THR A 10 -6.51 27.06 11.93
N GLU A 11 -6.09 27.71 10.85
CA GLU A 11 -6.89 27.77 9.63
C GLU A 11 -7.25 26.33 9.23
N PRO A 12 -8.51 26.04 8.85
CA PRO A 12 -8.88 24.71 8.38
C PRO A 12 -8.04 24.39 7.13
N VAL A 13 -7.37 23.24 7.17
CA VAL A 13 -6.65 22.70 6.00
C VAL A 13 -7.68 22.56 4.87
N PRO A 14 -7.43 23.15 3.68
CA PRO A 14 -8.34 23.00 2.56
C PRO A 14 -8.52 21.52 2.25
N ASP A 15 -9.76 21.14 1.95
CA ASP A 15 -10.16 19.78 1.57
C ASP A 15 -9.25 19.32 0.41
N GLN A 16 -8.22 18.54 0.75
CA GLN A 16 -7.35 17.94 -0.25
C GLN A 16 -8.18 16.85 -0.88
N THR A 17 -8.87 17.18 -1.96
CA THR A 17 -9.48 16.21 -2.85
C THR A 17 -8.37 15.28 -3.32
N VAL A 18 -8.28 14.12 -2.68
CA VAL A 18 -7.31 13.08 -2.99
C VAL A 18 -7.60 12.60 -4.41
N PRO A 19 -6.59 12.37 -5.28
CA PRO A 19 -6.82 11.89 -6.63
C PRO A 19 -7.60 10.58 -6.55
N THR A 20 -8.80 10.56 -7.11
CA THR A 20 -9.57 9.33 -7.31
C THR A 20 -9.67 9.16 -8.82
N MET A 21 -9.08 8.09 -9.35
CA MET A 21 -9.24 7.75 -10.76
C MET A 21 -10.57 7.02 -10.94
N GLU A 22 -11.45 7.54 -11.79
CA GLU A 22 -12.77 6.97 -12.06
C GLU A 22 -12.66 5.48 -12.49
N PRO A 23 -13.42 4.57 -11.86
CA PRO A 23 -13.32 3.14 -12.15
C PRO A 23 -13.78 2.79 -13.57
N SER A 24 -13.11 1.82 -14.19
CA SER A 24 -13.48 1.27 -15.50
C SER A 24 -14.84 0.56 -15.43
N GLN A 25 -15.79 0.96 -16.28
CA GLN A 25 -17.17 0.43 -16.30
C GLN A 25 -17.29 -1.10 -16.54
N ASN A 26 -16.22 -1.77 -16.99
CA ASN A 26 -16.18 -3.23 -17.23
C ASN A 26 -14.94 -3.92 -16.61
N GLY A 27 -14.16 -3.22 -15.78
CA GLY A 27 -12.91 -3.74 -15.18
C GLY A 27 -13.09 -4.26 -13.75
N PRO A 28 -12.03 -4.85 -13.17
CA PRO A 28 -12.02 -5.12 -11.74
C PRO A 28 -12.11 -3.80 -10.95
N ILE A 29 -12.89 -3.79 -9.87
CA ILE A 29 -12.99 -2.68 -8.93
C ILE A 29 -11.92 -2.89 -7.88
N ILE A 30 -10.99 -1.95 -7.78
CA ILE A 30 -9.86 -2.01 -6.86
C ILE A 30 -10.08 -0.96 -5.80
N LYS A 31 -9.99 -1.35 -4.54
CA LYS A 31 -10.14 -0.44 -3.41
C LYS A 31 -8.95 -0.53 -2.47
N LEU A 32 -8.32 0.62 -2.21
CA LEU A 32 -7.26 0.79 -1.24
C LEU A 32 -7.85 1.22 0.11
N HIS A 33 -7.66 0.38 1.12
CA HIS A 33 -8.03 0.67 2.50
C HIS A 33 -6.84 1.30 3.24
N TRP A 34 -6.96 2.59 3.56
CA TRP A 34 -5.90 3.40 4.16
C TRP A 34 -6.26 3.79 5.59
N GLN A 35 -5.44 3.43 6.58
CA GLN A 35 -5.59 3.90 7.96
C GLN A 35 -4.71 5.15 8.23
N VAL A 36 -5.29 6.21 8.80
CA VAL A 36 -4.60 7.43 9.23
C VAL A 36 -4.75 7.65 10.73
N GLU A 37 -3.70 8.18 11.37
CA GLU A 37 -3.70 8.48 12.80
C GLU A 37 -4.33 9.84 13.11
N ASN A 38 -4.12 10.85 12.24
CA ASN A 38 -4.61 12.21 12.45
C ASN A 38 -5.32 12.74 11.21
N ARG A 39 -6.45 13.43 11.38
CA ARG A 39 -7.33 13.87 10.27
C ARG A 39 -6.61 14.78 9.25
N ASN A 40 -5.53 15.43 9.65
CA ASN A 40 -4.79 16.39 8.82
C ASN A 40 -3.41 15.88 8.35
N GLU A 41 -3.04 14.63 8.66
CA GLU A 41 -1.72 14.10 8.31
C GLU A 41 -1.87 12.74 7.62
N LEU A 42 -1.68 12.73 6.29
CA LEU A 42 -1.41 11.52 5.50
C LEU A 42 0.04 11.04 5.67
N ASN A 43 0.85 11.76 6.44
CA ASN A 43 2.28 11.49 6.63
C ASN A 43 2.49 10.33 7.60
N GLY A 44 3.23 9.31 7.17
CA GLY A 44 3.68 8.19 8.01
C GLY A 44 2.93 6.86 7.81
N SER A 45 1.92 6.80 6.93
CA SER A 45 1.24 5.53 6.65
C SER A 45 1.97 4.70 5.60
N ARG A 46 2.16 3.41 5.89
CA ARG A 46 2.65 2.40 4.92
C ARG A 46 1.77 2.32 3.67
N ALA A 47 0.53 2.80 3.72
CA ALA A 47 -0.37 2.83 2.57
C ALA A 47 0.06 3.84 1.49
N GLN A 48 0.89 4.82 1.83
CA GLN A 48 1.35 5.81 0.86
C GLN A 48 2.13 5.16 -0.29
N SER A 49 3.02 4.21 -0.02
CA SER A 49 3.78 3.55 -1.09
C SER A 49 2.89 2.75 -2.04
N ILE A 50 1.80 2.18 -1.52
CA ILE A 50 0.81 1.47 -2.34
C ILE A 50 -0.01 2.44 -3.18
N LEU A 51 -0.38 3.60 -2.65
CA LEU A 51 -1.02 4.66 -3.45
C LEU A 51 -0.15 5.05 -4.65
N TRP A 52 1.13 5.34 -4.41
CA TRP A 52 2.08 5.65 -5.49
C TRP A 52 2.22 4.51 -6.50
N LEU A 53 2.21 3.26 -6.04
CA LEU A 53 2.24 2.12 -6.94
C LEU A 53 1.00 2.07 -7.84
N LEU A 54 -0.19 2.34 -7.30
CA LEU A 54 -1.43 2.36 -8.09
C LEU A 54 -1.41 3.47 -9.15
N GLU A 55 -0.94 4.66 -8.77
CA GLU A 55 -0.74 5.80 -9.69
C GLU A 55 0.27 5.46 -10.80
N GLU A 56 1.43 4.92 -10.43
CA GLU A 56 2.48 4.55 -11.40
C GLU A 56 2.00 3.44 -12.34
N LEU A 57 1.18 2.51 -11.84
CA LEU A 57 0.54 1.46 -12.66
C LEU A 57 -0.64 1.99 -13.48
N GLU A 58 -1.07 3.25 -13.28
CA GLU A 58 -2.27 3.85 -13.89
C GLU A 58 -3.52 2.97 -13.71
N VAL A 59 -3.62 2.36 -12.53
CA VAL A 59 -4.72 1.47 -12.17
C VAL A 59 -5.80 2.30 -11.50
N PRO A 60 -7.05 2.34 -12.02
CA PRO A 60 -8.14 3.03 -11.33
C PRO A 60 -8.44 2.37 -9.98
N TYR A 61 -8.59 3.18 -8.93
CA TYR A 61 -8.88 2.69 -7.59
C TYR A 61 -9.83 3.61 -6.82
N GLU A 62 -10.57 3.00 -5.89
CA GLU A 62 -11.28 3.69 -4.84
C GLU A 62 -10.40 3.79 -3.59
N LEU A 63 -10.37 4.96 -2.94
CA LEU A 63 -9.67 5.14 -1.68
C LEU A 63 -10.66 5.20 -0.51
N GLU A 64 -10.54 4.27 0.43
CA GLU A 64 -11.33 4.28 1.67
C GLU A 64 -10.42 4.59 2.86
N ILE A 65 -10.65 5.74 3.49
CA ILE A 65 -9.82 6.24 4.61
C ILE A 65 -10.48 5.90 5.95
N TYR A 66 -9.71 5.26 6.82
CA TYR A 66 -10.10 4.91 8.18
C TYR A 66 -9.30 5.73 9.19
N HIS A 67 -9.99 6.46 10.06
CA HIS A 67 -9.34 7.22 11.13
C HIS A 67 -9.19 6.37 12.39
N ARG A 68 -8.02 6.41 13.02
CA ARG A 68 -7.85 5.80 14.34
C ARG A 68 -8.65 6.54 15.40
N GLY A 69 -9.21 5.77 16.34
CA GLY A 69 -9.77 6.30 17.56
C GLY A 69 -8.70 6.83 18.50
N PRO A 70 -9.09 7.57 19.56
CA PRO A 70 -8.16 8.07 20.58
C PRO A 70 -7.45 6.95 21.36
N ASP A 71 -7.94 5.71 21.27
CA ASP A 71 -7.33 4.50 21.83
C ASP A 71 -6.24 3.89 20.94
N MET A 72 -5.98 4.48 19.76
CA MET A 72 -5.03 4.02 18.75
C MET A 72 -5.29 2.59 18.24
N LEU A 73 -6.47 2.03 18.51
CA LEU A 73 -6.83 0.68 18.07
C LEU A 73 -7.21 0.65 16.59
N ALA A 74 -7.15 -0.55 16.02
CA ALA A 74 -7.66 -0.82 14.68
C ALA A 74 -9.18 -0.55 14.63
N PRO A 75 -9.67 0.29 13.69
CA PRO A 75 -11.09 0.47 13.46
C PRO A 75 -11.77 -0.88 13.21
N PRO A 76 -12.89 -1.19 13.88
CA PRO A 76 -13.62 -2.45 13.67
C PRO A 76 -13.98 -2.71 12.21
N GLU A 77 -14.14 -1.66 11.41
CA GLU A 77 -14.39 -1.72 9.98
C GLU A 77 -13.22 -2.37 9.23
N LEU A 78 -11.98 -2.01 9.56
CA LEU A 78 -10.79 -2.55 8.89
C LEU A 78 -10.56 -4.03 9.24
N THR A 79 -10.87 -4.42 10.48
CA THR A 79 -10.81 -5.83 10.93
C THR A 79 -11.82 -6.72 10.20
N LYS A 80 -12.96 -6.16 9.75
CA LYS A 80 -13.93 -6.89 8.91
C LYS A 80 -13.38 -7.19 7.51
N ILE A 81 -12.51 -6.32 6.99
CA ILE A 81 -11.87 -6.53 5.69
C ILE A 81 -10.74 -7.57 5.80
N HIS A 82 -9.85 -7.40 6.78
CA HIS A 82 -8.76 -8.33 7.04
C HIS A 82 -8.50 -8.51 8.54
N PRO A 83 -8.35 -9.74 9.07
CA PRO A 83 -8.22 -10.00 10.51
C PRO A 83 -7.09 -9.26 11.22
N LEU A 84 -6.03 -8.88 10.48
CA LEU A 84 -4.91 -8.12 11.02
C LEU A 84 -5.29 -6.70 11.45
N GLY A 85 -6.35 -6.12 10.88
CA GLY A 85 -6.82 -4.76 11.22
C GLY A 85 -5.79 -3.66 10.96
N LYS A 86 -4.87 -3.86 10.01
CA LYS A 86 -3.80 -2.92 9.67
C LYS A 86 -3.86 -2.55 8.19
N SER A 87 -3.48 -1.32 7.86
CA SER A 87 -3.29 -0.86 6.49
C SER A 87 -1.81 -0.94 6.07
N PRO A 88 -1.50 -1.02 4.77
CA PRO A 88 -2.44 -1.07 3.63
C PRO A 88 -3.12 -2.43 3.47
N VAL A 89 -4.35 -2.40 2.93
CA VAL A 89 -5.06 -3.56 2.38
C VAL A 89 -5.67 -3.15 1.04
N ILE A 90 -5.59 -4.02 0.04
CA ILE A 90 -6.32 -3.86 -1.23
C ILE A 90 -7.43 -4.91 -1.30
N THR A 91 -8.63 -4.49 -1.70
CA THR A 91 -9.68 -5.40 -2.15
C THR A 91 -9.87 -5.28 -3.65
N ILE A 92 -10.05 -6.43 -4.32
CA ILE A 92 -10.27 -6.49 -5.76
C ILE A 92 -11.56 -7.29 -6.01
N GLU A 93 -12.55 -6.63 -6.56
CA GLU A 93 -13.81 -7.24 -6.97
C GLU A 93 -13.86 -7.35 -8.48
N THR A 94 -14.33 -8.49 -9.01
CA THR A 94 -14.59 -8.63 -10.44
C THR A 94 -16.09 -8.80 -10.64
N PRO A 95 -16.82 -7.71 -10.96
CA PRO A 95 -18.26 -7.76 -11.20
C PRO A 95 -18.62 -8.85 -12.23
N GLY A 96 -19.67 -9.61 -11.95
CA GLY A 96 -20.14 -10.68 -12.84
C GLY A 96 -19.33 -11.97 -12.83
N SER A 97 -18.20 -12.05 -12.11
CA SER A 97 -17.40 -13.28 -12.02
C SER A 97 -17.99 -14.37 -11.13
N GLY A 98 -18.89 -14.01 -10.21
CA GLY A 98 -19.45 -14.91 -9.18
C GLY A 98 -18.43 -15.34 -8.11
N LYS A 99 -17.21 -14.79 -8.12
CA LYS A 99 -16.17 -15.08 -7.14
C LYS A 99 -16.23 -14.08 -5.99
N ALA A 100 -15.76 -14.52 -4.81
CA ALA A 100 -15.56 -13.62 -3.69
C ALA A 100 -14.45 -12.59 -4.02
N PRO A 101 -14.51 -11.38 -3.41
CA PRO A 101 -13.44 -10.39 -3.52
C PRO A 101 -12.10 -10.96 -3.11
N ILE A 102 -11.04 -10.58 -3.83
CA ILE A 102 -9.66 -10.86 -3.43
C ILE A 102 -9.28 -9.83 -2.38
N VAL A 103 -8.70 -10.28 -1.26
CA VAL A 103 -8.19 -9.40 -0.21
C VAL A 103 -6.67 -9.57 -0.12
N LEU A 104 -5.92 -8.51 -0.35
CA LEU A 104 -4.46 -8.48 -0.32
C LEU A 104 -4.00 -7.68 0.90
N ALA A 105 -3.29 -8.34 1.80
CA ALA A 105 -2.60 -7.73 2.94
C ALA A 105 -1.09 -8.01 2.83
N GLU A 106 -0.27 -7.25 3.58
CA GLU A 106 1.19 -7.17 3.49
C GLU A 106 1.71 -6.36 2.30
N THR A 107 2.59 -5.38 2.57
CA THR A 107 2.97 -4.37 1.57
C THR A 107 3.80 -5.00 0.45
N GLY A 108 4.72 -5.91 0.78
CA GLY A 108 5.46 -6.68 -0.22
C GLY A 108 4.57 -7.52 -1.14
N PHE A 109 3.57 -8.22 -0.56
CA PHE A 109 2.65 -9.06 -1.34
C PHE A 109 1.73 -8.24 -2.23
N ILE A 110 1.17 -7.14 -1.71
CA ILE A 110 0.38 -6.19 -2.50
C ILE A 110 1.22 -5.68 -3.69
N THR A 111 2.46 -5.26 -3.43
CA THR A 111 3.36 -4.74 -4.47
C THR A 111 3.59 -5.77 -5.58
N GLN A 112 3.94 -7.01 -5.20
CA GLN A 112 4.15 -8.09 -6.14
C GLN A 112 2.88 -8.38 -6.96
N TYR A 113 1.74 -8.59 -6.29
CA TYR A 113 0.48 -8.92 -6.98
C TYR A 113 0.09 -7.84 -7.99
N MET A 114 0.16 -6.56 -7.59
CA MET A 114 -0.22 -5.44 -8.45
C MET A 114 0.70 -5.33 -9.68
N THR A 115 2.01 -5.44 -9.49
CA THR A 115 2.96 -5.38 -10.63
C THR A 115 2.83 -6.57 -11.59
N GLU A 116 2.52 -7.77 -11.08
CA GLU A 116 2.35 -8.96 -11.93
C GLU A 116 1.04 -8.94 -12.74
N HIS A 117 -0.06 -8.43 -12.17
CA HIS A 117 -1.38 -8.52 -12.80
C HIS A 117 -1.82 -7.24 -13.50
N PHE A 118 -1.29 -6.09 -13.08
CA PHE A 118 -1.65 -4.77 -13.61
C PHE A 118 -0.45 -4.01 -14.19
N GLY A 119 0.72 -4.67 -14.25
CA GLY A 119 1.96 -4.10 -14.78
C GLY A 119 1.89 -3.62 -16.22
N ASN A 120 1.09 -4.25 -17.09
CA ASN A 120 0.85 -3.87 -18.51
C ASN A 120 2.11 -3.30 -19.22
N ASP A 121 3.18 -4.09 -19.29
CA ASP A 121 4.47 -3.73 -19.92
C ASP A 121 5.27 -2.59 -19.25
N LYS A 122 4.87 -2.10 -18.08
CA LYS A 122 5.65 -1.12 -17.30
C LYS A 122 6.92 -1.75 -16.71
N THR A 123 8.02 -1.04 -16.82
CA THR A 123 9.37 -1.48 -16.38
C THR A 123 9.59 -1.33 -14.87
N LEU A 124 8.58 -1.58 -14.03
CA LEU A 124 8.73 -1.49 -12.58
C LEU A 124 9.44 -2.71 -11.99
N VAL A 125 9.28 -3.87 -12.63
CA VAL A 125 9.91 -5.12 -12.23
C VAL A 125 10.84 -5.59 -13.35
N PRO A 126 12.10 -5.94 -13.07
CA PRO A 126 13.00 -6.50 -14.07
C PRO A 126 12.43 -7.77 -14.71
N LYS A 127 12.80 -8.04 -15.97
CA LYS A 127 12.38 -9.28 -16.65
C LYS A 127 12.78 -10.48 -15.81
N ARG A 128 11.79 -11.31 -15.43
CA ARG A 128 12.02 -12.47 -14.56
C ARG A 128 12.98 -13.48 -15.15
N TRP A 129 12.77 -13.87 -16.40
CA TRP A 129 13.47 -14.98 -17.04
C TRP A 129 14.53 -14.50 -18.03
N LYS A 130 15.70 -15.16 -18.02
CA LYS A 130 16.64 -15.13 -19.15
C LYS A 130 15.95 -15.78 -20.36
N GLU A 131 16.29 -15.31 -21.55
CA GLU A 131 15.69 -15.82 -22.80
C GLU A 131 15.83 -17.34 -22.91
N GLY A 132 14.71 -18.05 -23.07
CA GLY A 132 14.67 -19.50 -23.23
C GLY A 132 14.95 -20.31 -21.96
N SER A 133 14.97 -19.66 -20.79
CA SER A 133 15.23 -20.30 -19.49
C SER A 133 14.00 -20.34 -18.59
N GLU A 134 12.81 -20.11 -19.14
CA GLU A 134 11.55 -20.08 -18.40
C GLU A 134 11.30 -21.42 -17.69
N GLY A 135 11.09 -21.36 -16.37
CA GLY A 135 10.78 -22.54 -15.54
C GLY A 135 11.99 -23.41 -15.17
N LEU A 136 13.20 -23.05 -15.60
CA LEU A 136 14.42 -23.71 -15.15
C LEU A 136 14.89 -23.16 -13.80
N ILE A 137 15.40 -24.02 -12.92
CA ILE A 137 16.01 -23.59 -11.66
C ILE A 137 17.25 -22.74 -11.96
N GLY A 138 17.26 -21.47 -11.52
CA GLY A 138 18.33 -20.52 -11.83
C GLY A 138 18.21 -19.87 -13.22
N GLY A 139 17.08 -20.06 -13.90
CA GLY A 139 16.75 -19.40 -15.16
C GLY A 139 16.39 -17.93 -15.01
N GLU A 140 16.21 -17.45 -13.78
CA GLU A 140 15.91 -16.06 -13.47
C GLU A 140 17.09 -15.12 -13.78
N THR A 141 16.77 -13.86 -14.07
CA THR A 141 17.77 -12.78 -14.21
C THR A 141 18.30 -12.36 -12.84
N GLU A 142 19.54 -11.86 -12.80
CA GLU A 142 20.16 -11.40 -11.55
C GLU A 142 19.43 -10.17 -10.98
N GLU A 143 18.95 -9.30 -11.86
CA GLU A 143 18.20 -8.10 -11.54
C GLU A 143 16.87 -8.43 -10.88
N TYR A 144 16.13 -9.40 -11.43
CA TYR A 144 14.88 -9.87 -10.84
C TYR A 144 15.13 -10.50 -9.47
N MET A 145 16.15 -11.36 -9.36
CA MET A 145 16.52 -11.99 -8.09
C MET A 145 16.91 -10.96 -7.03
N ARG A 146 17.63 -9.89 -7.43
CA ARG A 146 17.95 -8.77 -6.54
C ARG A 146 16.72 -7.99 -6.12
N CYS A 147 15.80 -7.72 -7.06
CA CYS A 147 14.54 -7.05 -6.79
C CYS A 147 13.71 -7.83 -5.75
N GLN A 148 13.51 -9.13 -5.96
CA GLN A 148 12.80 -10.00 -5.02
C GLN A 148 13.49 -10.07 -3.66
N HIS A 149 14.83 -10.22 -3.64
CA HIS A 149 15.59 -10.23 -2.39
C HIS A 149 15.39 -8.95 -1.59
N LEU A 150 15.47 -7.78 -2.25
CA LEU A 150 15.26 -6.48 -1.58
C LEU A 150 13.83 -6.32 -1.07
N LEU A 151 12.84 -6.73 -1.84
CA LEU A 151 11.43 -6.69 -1.45
C LEU A 151 11.18 -7.46 -0.13
N HIS A 152 11.74 -8.67 -0.01
CA HIS A 152 11.62 -9.48 1.21
C HIS A 152 12.56 -9.03 2.34
N TYR A 153 13.75 -8.54 2.02
CA TYR A 153 14.74 -8.08 3.01
C TYR A 153 14.22 -6.93 3.87
N VAL A 154 13.46 -5.99 3.27
CA VAL A 154 12.92 -4.82 3.98
C VAL A 154 12.04 -5.26 5.15
N GLU A 155 11.10 -6.17 4.92
CA GLU A 155 10.17 -6.63 5.96
C GLU A 155 10.78 -7.71 6.85
N GLY A 156 11.54 -8.64 6.28
CA GLY A 156 12.05 -9.81 6.98
C GLY A 156 13.29 -9.58 7.83
N SER A 157 14.10 -8.55 7.54
CA SER A 157 15.35 -8.30 8.26
C SER A 157 15.49 -6.85 8.67
N PHE A 158 15.36 -5.91 7.73
CA PHE A 158 15.64 -4.50 8.00
C PHE A 158 14.68 -3.92 9.05
N MET A 159 13.36 -4.10 8.90
CA MET A 159 12.36 -3.61 9.84
C MET A 159 12.54 -4.17 11.26
N PRO A 160 12.75 -5.49 11.47
CA PRO A 160 13.10 -6.03 12.79
C PRO A 160 14.35 -5.38 13.41
N TYR A 161 15.41 -5.17 12.64
CA TYR A 161 16.62 -4.50 13.14
C TYR A 161 16.37 -3.03 13.49
N MET A 162 15.59 -2.31 12.68
CA MET A 162 15.18 -0.94 12.98
C MET A 162 14.37 -0.86 14.27
N LEU A 163 13.45 -1.82 14.48
CA LEU A 163 12.69 -1.92 15.72
C LEU A 163 13.60 -2.20 16.92
N MET A 164 14.53 -3.16 16.81
CA MET A 164 15.48 -3.45 17.88
C MET A 164 16.35 -2.23 18.21
N ASN A 165 16.84 -1.50 17.20
CA ASN A 165 17.59 -0.27 17.41
C ASN A 165 16.76 0.83 18.09
N LEU A 166 15.45 0.92 17.83
CA LEU A 166 14.58 1.89 18.48
C LEU A 166 14.29 1.53 19.95
N VAL A 167 14.24 0.24 20.28
CA VAL A 167 13.96 -0.25 21.63
C VAL A 167 15.21 -0.26 22.52
N LEU A 168 16.38 -0.52 21.93
CA LEU A 168 17.63 -0.73 22.67
C LEU A 168 18.55 0.51 22.74
N ASN A 169 18.30 1.56 21.95
CA ASN A 169 19.00 2.85 22.05
C ASN A 169 18.22 3.84 22.91
#